data_AF-A0A4Q5YCM5-F1
#
_entry.id   AF-A0A4Q5YCM5-F1
#
_cell.length_a   1.000
_cell.length_b   1.000
_cell.length_c   1.000
_cell.angle_alpha   90.00
_cell.angle_beta   90.00
_cell.angle_gamma   90.00
#
_symmetry.space_group_name_H-M   'P 1'
#
loop_
_entity.id
_entity.type
_entity.pdbx_description
1 polymer ?
#
loop_
_entity_poly.entity_id
_entity_poly.type
_entity_poly.pdbx_seq_one_letter_code
_entity_poly.pdbx_strand_id
1 'polypeptide(L)'
;MTPKKIALQLVDESLKELESAKGSTLSAIQKLQRAAGIIGDDDKKIWCAIQLNDPLYTKPLKRFLKFLLKHAEPITTDFKEELKRHKKLLGEIGLSESIHYSHEELSVKAQEGGGGYLNIGIIEEMYADLVRTKTGNDGTYYKNSLNAHINYAKKKAHELASQLYSQLKFSGTVINCFEILKNAVDDRLLNLNPGIAEQLMLAFRSVSSDKVEEWSQSLTTC
;
A
#
# COMPACT_ATOMS: atom_id res chain seq x y z
N MET A 1 -10.84 -16.04 12.38
CA MET A 1 -10.57 -15.72 10.96
C MET A 1 -9.14 -15.20 10.89
N THR A 2 -8.27 -15.67 9.98
CA THR A 2 -6.84 -15.26 9.99
C THR A 2 -6.67 -13.80 9.56
N PRO A 3 -5.65 -13.06 10.06
CA PRO A 3 -5.38 -11.67 9.66
C PRO A 3 -5.30 -11.50 8.14
N LYS A 4 -4.65 -12.45 7.46
CA LYS A 4 -4.55 -12.52 5.99
C LYS A 4 -5.93 -12.60 5.30
N LYS A 5 -6.87 -13.41 5.82
CA LYS A 5 -8.21 -13.55 5.24
C LYS A 5 -9.04 -12.26 5.41
N ILE A 6 -8.93 -11.60 6.56
CA ILE A 6 -9.61 -10.32 6.83
C ILE A 6 -9.04 -9.23 5.91
N ALA A 7 -7.71 -9.13 5.80
CA ALA A 7 -7.06 -8.19 4.90
C ALA A 7 -7.48 -8.42 3.44
N LEU A 8 -7.49 -9.68 2.98
CA LEU A 8 -7.91 -10.01 1.61
C LEU A 8 -9.36 -9.60 1.35
N GLN A 9 -10.27 -9.84 2.30
CA GLN A 9 -11.67 -9.41 2.17
C GLN A 9 -11.78 -7.88 2.06
N LEU A 10 -11.06 -7.14 2.91
CA LEU A 10 -11.08 -5.66 2.87
C LEU A 10 -10.53 -5.12 1.54
N VAL A 11 -9.49 -5.73 0.99
CA VAL A 11 -8.94 -5.35 -0.33
C VAL A 11 -9.93 -5.66 -1.44
N ASP A 12 -10.59 -6.82 -1.41
CA ASP A 12 -11.63 -7.18 -2.38
C ASP A 12 -12.80 -6.19 -2.36
N GLU A 13 -13.26 -5.81 -1.17
CA GLU A 13 -14.28 -4.76 -0.99
C GLU A 13 -13.79 -3.38 -1.46
N SER A 14 -12.52 -3.04 -1.25
CA SER A 14 -11.92 -1.81 -1.77
C SER A 14 -11.93 -1.79 -3.30
N LEU A 15 -11.57 -2.89 -3.96
CA LEU A 15 -11.56 -2.99 -5.42
C LEU A 15 -12.98 -2.86 -5.98
N LYS A 16 -13.97 -3.50 -5.35
CA LYS A 16 -15.39 -3.37 -5.74
C LYS A 16 -15.90 -1.94 -5.68
N GLU A 17 -15.52 -1.17 -4.66
CA GLU A 17 -15.85 0.26 -4.56
C GLU A 17 -15.21 1.05 -5.70
N LEU A 18 -13.95 0.78 -6.02
CA LEU A 18 -13.23 1.49 -7.09
C LEU A 18 -13.77 1.12 -8.48
N GLU A 19 -14.20 -0.10 -8.70
CA GLU A 19 -14.70 -0.55 -10.01
C GLU A 19 -16.18 -0.20 -10.23
N SER A 20 -16.91 0.09 -9.15
CA SER A 20 -18.29 0.53 -9.23
C SER A 20 -18.42 1.95 -9.79
N ALA A 21 -19.40 2.15 -10.67
CA ALA A 21 -19.75 3.48 -11.20
C ALA A 21 -20.26 4.45 -10.13
N LYS A 22 -20.79 3.92 -9.01
CA LYS A 22 -21.30 4.69 -7.86
C LYS A 22 -20.51 4.44 -6.58
N GLY A 23 -19.40 3.70 -6.65
CA GLY A 23 -18.61 3.41 -5.47
C GLY A 23 -17.84 4.63 -4.99
N SER A 24 -17.55 4.68 -3.69
CA SER A 24 -16.89 5.82 -3.06
C SER A 24 -15.38 5.61 -3.00
N THR A 25 -14.62 6.58 -3.48
CA THR A 25 -13.15 6.60 -3.38
C THR A 25 -12.71 6.69 -1.92
N LEU A 26 -13.40 7.47 -1.10
CA LEU A 26 -13.19 7.52 0.35
C LEU A 26 -13.33 6.13 0.98
N SER A 27 -14.46 5.46 0.72
CA SER A 27 -14.76 4.13 1.26
C SER A 27 -13.68 3.11 0.87
N ALA A 28 -13.27 3.12 -0.39
CA ALA A 28 -12.19 2.26 -0.87
C ALA A 28 -10.86 2.52 -0.14
N ILE A 29 -10.44 3.78 -0.05
CA ILE A 29 -9.17 4.17 0.59
C ILE A 29 -9.17 3.79 2.08
N GLN A 30 -10.29 3.95 2.79
CA GLN A 30 -10.41 3.53 4.20
C GLN A 30 -10.26 2.01 4.36
N LYS A 31 -10.87 1.22 3.45
CA LYS A 31 -10.74 -0.25 3.48
C LYS A 31 -9.31 -0.69 3.15
N LEU A 32 -8.68 -0.07 2.14
CA LEU A 32 -7.29 -0.31 1.78
C LEU A 32 -6.34 0.02 2.95
N GLN A 33 -6.55 1.15 3.63
CA GLN A 33 -5.74 1.55 4.79
C GLN A 33 -5.82 0.52 5.91
N ARG A 34 -7.03 0.02 6.21
CA ARG A 34 -7.23 -1.03 7.24
C ARG A 34 -6.55 -2.32 6.84
N ALA A 35 -6.68 -2.74 5.59
CA ALA A 35 -6.01 -3.94 5.08
C ALA A 35 -4.49 -3.83 5.18
N ALA A 36 -3.92 -2.71 4.73
CA ALA A 36 -2.48 -2.41 4.82
C ALA A 36 -1.99 -2.40 6.27
N GLY A 37 -2.78 -1.85 7.19
CA GLY A 37 -2.49 -1.86 8.63
C GLY A 37 -2.47 -3.26 9.25
N ILE A 38 -3.36 -4.17 8.82
CA ILE A 38 -3.42 -5.55 9.33
C ILE A 38 -2.17 -6.37 8.97
N ILE A 39 -1.58 -6.09 7.81
CA ILE A 39 -0.48 -6.87 7.24
C ILE A 39 0.89 -6.19 7.43
N GLY A 40 0.92 -4.97 8.00
CA GLY A 40 2.15 -4.21 8.22
C GLY A 40 2.73 -3.56 6.95
N ASP A 41 1.90 -3.22 5.96
CA ASP A 41 2.33 -2.49 4.75
C ASP A 41 2.24 -0.98 5.01
N ASP A 42 3.29 -0.43 5.61
CA ASP A 42 3.32 0.98 6.03
C ASP A 42 3.26 1.95 4.85
N ASP A 43 3.85 1.63 3.69
CA ASP A 43 3.79 2.48 2.51
C ASP A 43 2.34 2.69 2.03
N LYS A 44 1.57 1.60 1.87
CA LYS A 44 0.16 1.72 1.45
C LYS A 44 -0.68 2.42 2.52
N LYS A 45 -0.38 2.16 3.79
CA LYS A 45 -1.08 2.78 4.92
C LYS A 45 -0.83 4.29 4.97
N ILE A 46 0.40 4.74 4.79
CA ILE A 46 0.79 6.16 4.77
C ILE A 46 0.17 6.85 3.56
N TRP A 47 0.22 6.25 2.36
CA TRP A 47 -0.43 6.81 1.19
C TRP A 47 -1.94 7.04 1.42
N CYS A 48 -2.63 6.06 2.00
CA CYS A 48 -4.04 6.23 2.35
C CYS A 48 -4.25 7.34 3.40
N ALA A 49 -3.38 7.43 4.41
CA ALA A 49 -3.45 8.47 5.43
C ALA A 49 -3.31 9.88 4.83
N ILE A 50 -2.46 10.06 3.82
CA ILE A 50 -2.33 11.32 3.07
C ILE A 50 -3.65 11.70 2.41
N GLN A 51 -4.31 10.77 1.70
CA GLN A 51 -5.60 11.02 1.04
C GLN A 51 -6.73 11.28 2.03
N LEU A 52 -6.61 10.79 3.26
CA LEU A 52 -7.54 11.04 4.36
C LEU A 52 -7.22 12.33 5.15
N ASN A 53 -6.22 13.10 4.70
CA ASN A 53 -5.76 14.35 5.31
C ASN A 53 -5.22 14.18 6.74
N ASP A 54 -4.44 13.13 6.99
CA ASP A 54 -3.68 13.02 8.23
C ASP A 54 -2.63 14.15 8.32
N PRO A 55 -2.75 15.05 9.34
CA PRO A 55 -1.86 16.20 9.47
C PRO A 55 -0.38 15.83 9.66
N LEU A 56 -0.07 14.62 10.13
CA LEU A 56 1.30 14.13 10.28
C LEU A 56 2.03 14.16 8.93
N TYR A 57 1.34 13.77 7.86
CA TYR A 57 1.90 13.70 6.52
C TYR A 57 1.53 14.93 5.67
N THR A 58 0.30 15.42 5.76
CA THR A 58 -0.16 16.50 4.86
C THR A 58 0.44 17.86 5.19
N LYS A 59 0.77 18.16 6.46
CA LYS A 59 1.41 19.45 6.79
C LYS A 59 2.81 19.58 6.17
N PRO A 60 3.73 18.60 6.34
CA PRO A 60 5.02 18.60 5.63
C PRO A 60 4.87 18.64 4.11
N LEU A 61 3.95 17.86 3.54
CA LEU A 61 3.72 17.83 2.09
C LEU A 61 3.19 19.15 1.54
N LYS A 62 2.27 19.83 2.25
CA LYS A 62 1.81 21.18 1.88
C LYS A 62 2.96 22.19 1.91
N ARG A 63 3.85 22.10 2.91
CA ARG A 63 5.04 22.98 2.99
C ARG A 63 6.00 22.70 1.83
N PHE A 64 6.23 21.44 1.52
CA PHE A 64 7.08 21.03 0.41
C PHE A 64 6.54 21.50 -0.94
N LEU A 65 5.25 21.29 -1.19
CA LEU A 65 4.58 21.74 -2.41
C LEU A 65 4.65 23.28 -2.56
N LYS A 66 4.41 24.02 -1.48
CA LYS A 66 4.58 25.49 -1.48
C LYS A 66 6.02 25.92 -1.79
N PHE A 67 7.01 25.20 -1.30
CA PHE A 67 8.42 25.46 -1.63
C PHE A 67 8.67 25.26 -3.13
N LEU A 68 8.18 24.15 -3.71
CA LEU A 68 8.32 23.85 -5.13
C LEU A 68 7.64 24.91 -6.02
N LEU A 69 6.41 25.32 -5.68
CA LEU A 69 5.67 26.33 -6.45
C LEU A 69 6.33 27.71 -6.43
N LYS A 70 7.04 28.06 -5.35
CA LYS A 70 7.73 29.36 -5.22
C LYS A 70 9.02 29.47 -6.02
N HIS A 71 9.63 28.35 -6.41
CA HIS A 71 10.97 28.30 -7.02
C HIS A 71 10.94 27.70 -8.44
N ALA A 72 9.97 28.10 -9.26
CA ALA A 72 9.78 27.56 -10.60
C ALA A 72 10.93 27.89 -11.60
N GLU A 73 11.79 28.88 -11.30
CA GLU A 73 13.00 29.25 -12.08
C GLU A 73 14.07 29.90 -11.15
N PRO A 74 15.37 29.97 -11.52
CA PRO A 74 16.28 28.91 -11.94
C PRO A 74 16.96 28.21 -10.75
N ILE A 75 17.52 27.01 -11.01
CA ILE A 75 18.12 26.11 -10.02
C ILE A 75 19.42 26.69 -9.43
N THR A 76 19.30 27.49 -8.37
CA THR A 76 20.45 27.94 -7.58
C THR A 76 21.01 26.79 -6.71
N THR A 77 22.25 26.94 -6.25
CA THR A 77 22.85 26.01 -5.28
C THR A 77 22.03 25.94 -3.99
N ASP A 78 21.54 27.09 -3.52
CA ASP A 78 20.68 27.22 -2.34
C ASP A 78 19.37 26.44 -2.50
N PHE A 79 18.75 26.50 -3.68
CA PHE A 79 17.55 25.71 -3.97
C PHE A 79 17.80 24.21 -3.86
N LYS A 80 18.94 23.71 -4.37
CA LYS A 80 19.30 22.28 -4.28
C LYS A 80 19.50 21.85 -2.83
N GLU A 81 20.09 22.70 -2.00
CA GLU A 81 20.27 22.41 -0.57
C GLU A 81 18.95 22.38 0.19
N GLU A 82 18.07 23.37 -0.02
CA GLU A 82 16.75 23.40 0.60
C GLU A 82 15.88 22.24 0.14
N LEU A 83 15.94 21.87 -1.14
CA LEU A 83 15.25 20.69 -1.68
C LEU A 83 15.70 19.41 -0.95
N LYS A 84 17.01 19.24 -0.74
CA LYS A 84 17.55 18.10 0.03
C LYS A 84 17.06 18.10 1.48
N ARG A 85 17.02 19.27 2.13
CA ARG A 85 16.50 19.39 3.51
C ARG A 85 15.03 18.99 3.58
N HIS A 86 14.21 19.47 2.64
CA HIS A 86 12.81 19.07 2.55
C HIS A 86 12.64 17.57 2.34
N LYS A 87 13.35 16.97 1.38
CA LYS A 87 13.30 15.52 1.13
C LYS A 87 13.74 14.72 2.35
N LYS A 88 14.77 15.17 3.09
CA LYS A 88 15.21 14.53 4.33
C LYS A 88 14.13 14.54 5.41
N LEU A 89 13.50 15.68 5.66
CA LEU A 89 12.41 15.82 6.63
C LEU A 89 11.20 14.93 6.28
N LEU A 90 10.89 14.79 4.99
CA LEU A 90 9.83 13.88 4.52
C LEU A 90 10.25 12.41 4.76
N GLY A 91 11.49 12.05 4.48
CA GLY A 91 12.02 10.70 4.74
C GLY A 91 12.02 10.32 6.23
N GLU A 92 12.29 11.26 7.13
CA GLU A 92 12.28 11.05 8.60
C GLU A 92 10.90 10.64 9.14
N ILE A 93 9.82 10.99 8.43
CA ILE A 93 8.44 10.58 8.77
C ILE A 93 7.93 9.42 7.91
N GLY A 94 8.82 8.73 7.19
CA GLY A 94 8.47 7.55 6.38
C GLY A 94 7.89 7.88 5.00
N LEU A 95 7.98 9.13 4.53
CA LEU A 95 7.51 9.47 3.18
C LEU A 95 8.55 9.10 2.12
N SER A 96 8.07 8.63 0.97
CA SER A 96 8.87 8.18 -0.16
C SER A 96 8.38 8.86 -1.43
N GLU A 97 9.30 9.37 -2.24
CA GLU A 97 8.98 10.10 -3.47
C GLU A 97 8.27 9.23 -4.51
N SER A 98 8.60 7.94 -4.57
CA SER A 98 8.01 7.02 -5.57
C SER A 98 6.57 6.64 -5.26
N ILE A 99 6.15 6.72 -3.99
CA ILE A 99 4.85 6.22 -3.52
C ILE A 99 3.98 7.37 -3.02
N HIS A 100 4.52 8.20 -2.12
CA HIS A 100 3.74 9.13 -1.30
C HIS A 100 3.60 10.54 -1.91
N TYR A 101 4.57 10.97 -2.71
CA TYR A 101 4.57 12.30 -3.32
C TYR A 101 5.21 12.30 -4.71
N SER A 102 4.77 11.37 -5.56
CA SER A 102 5.25 11.29 -6.94
C SER A 102 4.97 12.59 -7.70
N HIS A 103 5.64 12.78 -8.84
CA HIS A 103 5.39 13.94 -9.69
C HIS A 103 3.91 14.06 -10.09
N GLU A 104 3.22 12.93 -10.34
CA GLU A 104 1.79 12.90 -10.65
C GLU A 104 0.95 13.38 -9.45
N GLU A 105 1.23 12.88 -8.23
CA GLU A 105 0.58 13.34 -6.98
C GLU A 105 0.77 14.85 -6.82
N LEU A 106 2.01 15.33 -6.87
CA LEU A 106 2.33 16.74 -6.66
C LEU A 106 1.66 17.64 -7.70
N SER A 107 1.60 17.21 -8.97
CA SER A 107 0.97 17.97 -10.06
C SER A 107 -0.54 18.11 -9.86
N VAL A 108 -1.20 17.03 -9.43
CA VAL A 108 -2.64 17.06 -9.10
C VAL A 108 -2.90 17.94 -7.88
N LYS A 109 -2.08 17.79 -6.84
CA LYS A 109 -2.23 18.53 -5.58
C LYS A 109 -1.83 20.02 -5.69
N ALA A 110 -1.03 20.39 -6.70
CA ALA A 110 -0.65 21.77 -7.00
C ALA A 110 -1.84 22.62 -7.50
N GLN A 111 -2.87 21.99 -8.08
CA GLN A 111 -4.05 22.72 -8.55
C GLN A 111 -4.91 23.13 -7.36
N GLU A 112 -4.86 24.41 -6.98
CA GLU A 112 -5.64 24.95 -5.86
C GLU A 112 -7.14 24.64 -6.02
N GLY A 113 -7.66 24.80 -7.25
CA GLY A 113 -9.04 24.48 -7.61
C GLY A 113 -9.42 22.99 -7.54
N GLY A 114 -8.44 22.10 -7.36
CA GLY A 114 -8.63 20.66 -7.15
C GLY A 114 -8.66 20.24 -5.69
N GLY A 115 -8.49 21.17 -4.73
CA GLY A 115 -8.57 20.87 -3.30
C GLY A 115 -7.27 20.42 -2.64
N GLY A 116 -6.17 20.32 -3.37
CA GLY A 116 -4.84 20.01 -2.80
C GLY A 116 -4.86 18.80 -1.86
N TYR A 117 -4.29 18.92 -0.66
CA TYR A 117 -4.31 17.83 0.35
C TYR A 117 -5.52 17.92 1.30
N LEU A 118 -6.71 18.23 0.79
CA LEU A 118 -7.96 18.00 1.51
C LEU A 118 -8.29 16.50 1.54
N ASN A 119 -9.19 16.12 2.45
CA ASN A 119 -9.67 14.75 2.54
C ASN A 119 -10.43 14.39 1.25
N ILE A 120 -10.16 13.21 0.68
CA ILE A 120 -10.78 12.76 -0.57
C ILE A 120 -12.31 12.76 -0.52
N GLY A 121 -12.92 12.49 0.64
CA GLY A 121 -14.37 12.56 0.82
C GLY A 121 -14.92 13.97 0.63
N ILE A 122 -14.22 14.99 1.16
CA ILE A 122 -14.60 16.40 0.97
C ILE A 122 -14.50 16.77 -0.52
N ILE A 123 -13.49 16.27 -1.22
CA ILE A 123 -13.32 16.50 -2.66
C ILE A 123 -14.43 15.83 -3.47
N GLU A 124 -14.83 14.60 -3.12
CA GLU A 124 -15.97 13.91 -3.71
C GLU A 124 -17.28 14.68 -3.48
N GLU A 125 -17.51 15.20 -2.27
CA GLU A 125 -18.68 16.01 -1.93
C GLU A 125 -18.73 17.32 -2.73
N MET A 126 -17.63 18.08 -2.76
CA MET A 126 -17.54 19.32 -3.54
C MET A 126 -17.79 19.07 -5.03
N TYR A 127 -17.26 17.98 -5.58
CA TYR A 127 -17.51 17.61 -6.97
C TYR A 127 -18.97 17.25 -7.21
N ALA A 128 -19.56 16.43 -6.32
CA ALA A 128 -20.96 16.02 -6.42
C ALA A 128 -21.91 17.22 -6.34
N ASP A 129 -21.60 18.19 -5.48
CA ASP A 129 -22.36 19.43 -5.36
C ASP A 129 -22.34 20.23 -6.67
N LEU A 130 -21.16 20.47 -7.26
CA LEU A 130 -21.03 21.17 -8.55
C LEU A 130 -21.75 20.43 -9.70
N VAL A 131 -21.71 19.09 -9.69
CA VAL A 131 -22.46 18.28 -10.66
C VAL A 131 -23.97 18.47 -10.49
N ARG A 132 -24.46 18.44 -9.25
CA ARG A 132 -25.89 18.59 -8.91
C ARG A 132 -26.41 19.98 -9.26
N THR A 133 -25.65 21.03 -8.97
CA THR A 133 -26.00 22.42 -9.29
C THR A 133 -25.78 22.78 -10.76
N LYS A 134 -25.17 21.88 -11.55
CA LYS A 134 -24.80 22.10 -12.95
C LYS A 134 -23.87 23.31 -13.14
N THR A 135 -23.06 23.64 -12.13
CA THR A 135 -22.07 24.73 -12.18
C THR A 135 -20.68 24.19 -12.48
N GLY A 136 -19.87 24.96 -13.22
CA GLY A 136 -18.50 24.58 -13.56
C GLY A 136 -17.51 24.79 -12.40
N ASN A 137 -17.81 25.72 -11.49
CA ASN A 137 -17.02 26.08 -10.32
C ASN A 137 -17.91 26.81 -9.29
N ASP A 138 -17.38 27.04 -8.09
CA ASP A 138 -17.98 27.84 -7.01
C ASP A 138 -17.15 29.10 -6.66
N GLY A 139 -16.24 29.51 -7.55
CA GLY A 139 -15.26 30.58 -7.32
C GLY A 139 -13.99 30.14 -6.60
N THR A 140 -13.97 28.97 -5.96
CA THR A 140 -12.78 28.39 -5.31
C THR A 140 -12.35 27.09 -5.98
N TYR A 141 -13.28 26.15 -6.14
CA TYR A 141 -13.06 24.82 -6.67
C TYR A 141 -13.65 24.67 -8.06
N TYR A 142 -12.94 23.94 -8.91
CA TYR A 142 -13.29 23.76 -10.31
C TYR A 142 -13.63 22.31 -10.58
N LYS A 143 -14.78 22.05 -11.20
CA LYS A 143 -15.30 20.71 -11.48
C LYS A 143 -14.27 19.82 -12.18
N ASN A 144 -13.54 20.36 -13.17
CA ASN A 144 -12.53 19.60 -13.92
C ASN A 144 -11.31 19.24 -13.05
N SER A 145 -10.85 20.16 -12.21
CA SER A 145 -9.72 19.93 -11.30
C SER A 145 -10.07 18.94 -10.19
N LEU A 146 -11.27 19.06 -9.60
CA LEU A 146 -11.79 18.09 -8.64
C LEU A 146 -11.92 16.70 -9.27
N ASN A 147 -12.48 16.61 -10.48
CA ASN A 147 -12.60 15.34 -11.20
C ASN A 147 -11.23 14.73 -11.51
N ALA A 148 -10.27 15.53 -11.97
CA ALA A 148 -8.90 15.07 -12.21
C ALA A 148 -8.25 14.51 -10.95
N HIS A 149 -8.48 15.16 -9.80
CA HIS A 149 -8.02 14.71 -8.51
C HIS A 149 -8.68 13.39 -8.08
N ILE A 150 -10.01 13.29 -8.14
CA ILE A 150 -10.73 12.04 -7.83
C ILE A 150 -10.23 10.90 -8.71
N ASN A 151 -10.06 11.13 -10.01
CA ASN A 151 -9.58 10.11 -10.94
C ASN A 151 -8.15 9.66 -10.63
N TYR A 152 -7.27 10.60 -10.26
CA TYR A 152 -5.92 10.27 -9.81
C TYR A 152 -5.96 9.38 -8.55
N ALA A 153 -6.67 9.81 -7.51
CA ALA A 153 -6.76 9.06 -6.26
C ALA A 153 -7.38 7.67 -6.49
N LYS A 154 -8.42 7.58 -7.32
CA LYS A 154 -9.08 6.34 -7.70
C LYS A 154 -8.15 5.39 -8.45
N LYS A 155 -7.43 5.88 -9.46
CA LYS A 155 -6.43 5.11 -10.24
C LYS A 155 -5.33 4.58 -9.32
N LYS A 156 -4.76 5.44 -8.47
CA LYS A 156 -3.66 5.04 -7.58
C LYS A 156 -4.12 4.08 -6.49
N ALA A 157 -5.29 4.30 -5.90
CA ALA A 157 -5.89 3.37 -4.95
C ALA A 157 -6.13 1.99 -5.58
N HIS A 158 -6.59 1.94 -6.83
CA HIS A 158 -6.79 0.68 -7.55
C HIS A 158 -5.47 -0.06 -7.80
N GLU A 159 -4.42 0.66 -8.21
CA GLU A 159 -3.07 0.10 -8.37
C GLU A 159 -2.57 -0.52 -7.05
N LEU A 160 -2.62 0.22 -5.95
CA LEU A 160 -2.15 -0.24 -4.64
C LEU A 160 -2.99 -1.40 -4.10
N ALA A 161 -4.32 -1.34 -4.25
CA ALA A 161 -5.22 -2.42 -3.85
C ALA A 161 -4.98 -3.69 -4.68
N SER A 162 -4.74 -3.56 -6.00
CA SER A 162 -4.47 -4.70 -6.88
C SER A 162 -3.14 -5.37 -6.58
N GLN A 163 -2.10 -4.57 -6.29
CA GLN A 163 -0.81 -5.09 -5.82
C GLN A 163 -1.00 -5.87 -4.52
N LEU A 164 -1.73 -5.29 -3.56
CA LEU A 164 -1.95 -5.91 -2.26
C LEU A 164 -2.82 -7.17 -2.33
N TYR A 165 -3.86 -7.15 -3.18
CA TYR A 165 -4.69 -8.31 -3.45
C TYR A 165 -3.84 -9.47 -4.00
N SER A 166 -2.98 -9.18 -4.97
CA SER A 166 -2.10 -10.18 -5.59
C SER A 166 -1.14 -10.76 -4.55
N GLN A 167 -0.49 -9.90 -3.76
CA GLN A 167 0.39 -10.34 -2.68
C GLN A 167 -0.34 -11.25 -1.67
N LEU A 168 -1.55 -10.89 -1.25
CA LEU A 168 -2.30 -11.66 -0.27
C LEU A 168 -2.88 -12.96 -0.85
N LYS A 169 -3.38 -12.92 -2.08
CA LYS A 169 -3.97 -14.10 -2.72
C LYS A 169 -2.91 -15.14 -3.06
N PHE A 170 -1.73 -14.71 -3.50
CA PHE A 170 -0.68 -15.59 -4.02
C PHE A 170 0.49 -15.84 -3.07
N SER A 171 0.57 -15.20 -1.90
CA SER A 171 1.62 -15.49 -0.88
C SER A 171 1.58 -16.90 -0.27
N GLY A 172 0.77 -17.81 -0.82
CA GLY A 172 0.84 -19.25 -0.53
C GLY A 172 0.54 -20.13 -1.75
N THR A 173 0.56 -19.58 -2.97
CA THR A 173 0.24 -20.30 -4.22
C THR A 173 1.47 -20.60 -5.06
N VAL A 174 2.58 -19.90 -4.80
CA VAL A 174 3.89 -20.34 -5.31
C VAL A 174 4.31 -21.48 -4.40
N ILE A 175 4.12 -22.73 -4.83
CA ILE A 175 4.92 -23.84 -4.32
C ILE A 175 6.35 -23.35 -4.45
N ASN A 176 6.99 -23.05 -3.32
CA ASN A 176 8.33 -22.50 -3.33
C ASN A 176 9.21 -23.47 -4.14
N CYS A 177 10.12 -23.02 -5.00
CA CYS A 177 11.04 -23.93 -5.69
C CYS A 177 11.70 -24.90 -4.70
N PHE A 178 11.86 -24.46 -3.44
CA PHE A 178 12.25 -25.28 -2.30
C PHE A 178 11.26 -26.38 -1.93
N GLU A 179 9.94 -26.15 -1.92
CA GLU A 179 8.93 -27.20 -1.69
C GLU A 179 8.87 -28.20 -2.86
N ILE A 180 9.04 -27.75 -4.10
CA ILE A 180 9.16 -28.65 -5.27
C ILE A 180 10.41 -29.53 -5.12
N LEU A 181 11.56 -28.92 -4.82
CA LEU A 181 12.81 -29.65 -4.59
C LEU A 181 12.71 -30.58 -3.40
N LYS A 182 12.12 -30.13 -2.30
CA LYS A 182 11.90 -30.93 -1.09
C LYS A 182 11.06 -32.15 -1.41
N ASN A 183 9.89 -31.99 -2.04
CA ASN A 183 9.03 -33.11 -2.39
C ASN A 183 9.73 -34.09 -3.35
N ALA A 184 10.46 -33.59 -4.35
CA ALA A 184 11.21 -34.43 -5.28
C ALA A 184 12.37 -35.18 -4.60
N VAL A 185 13.03 -34.58 -3.61
CA VAL A 185 14.09 -35.21 -2.82
C VAL A 185 13.50 -36.22 -1.84
N ASP A 186 12.41 -35.89 -1.15
CA ASP A 186 11.69 -36.77 -0.23
C ASP A 186 11.19 -38.03 -0.96
N ASP A 187 10.59 -37.87 -2.14
CA ASP A 187 10.16 -39.00 -2.99
C ASP A 187 11.35 -39.87 -3.41
N ARG A 188 12.50 -39.26 -3.74
CA ARG A 188 13.70 -40.01 -4.15
C ARG A 188 14.37 -40.71 -2.97
N LEU A 189 14.35 -40.11 -1.78
CA LEU A 189 14.85 -40.72 -0.54
C LEU A 189 13.98 -41.91 -0.12
N LEU A 190 12.64 -41.78 -0.19
CA LEU A 190 11.71 -42.88 0.06
C LEU A 190 11.94 -44.06 -0.91
N ASN A 191 12.21 -43.77 -2.18
CA ASN A 191 12.50 -44.80 -3.17
C ASN A 191 13.86 -45.48 -2.97
N LEU A 192 14.84 -44.80 -2.38
CA LEU A 192 16.19 -45.34 -2.13
C LEU A 192 16.25 -46.17 -0.85
N ASN A 193 15.72 -45.64 0.26
CA ASN A 193 15.64 -46.36 1.53
C ASN A 193 14.48 -45.81 2.38
N PRO A 194 13.33 -46.50 2.38
CA PRO A 194 12.14 -46.06 3.11
C PRO A 194 12.38 -45.85 4.61
N GLY A 195 13.18 -46.72 5.24
CA GLY A 195 13.43 -46.67 6.68
C GLY A 195 14.25 -45.45 7.10
N ILE A 196 15.28 -45.11 6.32
CA ILE A 196 16.10 -43.91 6.58
C ILE A 196 15.30 -42.64 6.29
N ALA A 197 14.49 -42.64 5.22
CA ALA A 197 13.63 -41.51 4.89
C ALA A 197 12.60 -41.22 6.00
N GLU A 198 11.99 -42.26 6.57
CA GLU A 198 11.05 -42.14 7.69
C GLU A 198 11.73 -41.60 8.97
N GLN A 199 12.93 -42.12 9.30
CA GLN A 199 13.72 -41.61 10.44
C GLN A 199 14.11 -40.14 10.26
N LEU A 200 14.52 -39.74 9.04
CA LEU A 200 14.88 -38.36 8.72
C LEU A 200 13.66 -37.43 8.83
N MET A 201 12.50 -37.86 8.34
CA MET A 201 11.24 -37.10 8.44
C MET A 201 10.82 -36.91 9.90
N LEU A 202 10.93 -37.94 10.72
CA LEU A 202 10.61 -37.88 12.15
C LEU A 202 11.58 -36.96 12.90
N ALA A 203 12.89 -37.08 12.66
CA ALA A 203 13.88 -36.19 13.25
C ALA A 203 13.66 -34.72 12.84
N PHE A 204 13.38 -34.45 11.56
CA PHE A 204 13.11 -33.11 11.07
C PHE A 204 11.84 -32.50 11.68
N ARG A 205 10.77 -33.30 11.80
CA ARG A 205 9.52 -32.89 12.43
C ARG A 205 9.73 -32.52 13.90
N SER A 206 10.51 -33.30 14.62
CA SER A 206 10.80 -33.09 16.03
C SER A 206 11.69 -31.86 16.28
N VAL A 207 12.67 -31.55 15.40
CA VAL A 207 13.47 -30.29 15.48
C VAL A 207 12.66 -29.06 15.08
N SER A 208 11.71 -29.21 14.15
CA SER A 208 10.88 -28.08 13.67
C SER A 208 9.73 -27.73 14.62
N SER A 209 9.62 -28.40 15.76
CA SER A 209 8.60 -28.17 16.78
C SER A 209 9.00 -27.05 17.73
N ASP A 210 8.02 -26.30 18.24
CA ASP A 210 8.22 -25.23 19.22
C ASP A 210 8.49 -25.77 20.65
N LYS A 211 8.50 -27.09 20.84
CA LYS A 211 8.73 -27.76 22.13
C LYS A 211 10.15 -28.29 22.22
N VAL A 212 10.91 -27.78 23.17
CA VAL A 212 12.34 -28.09 23.37
C VAL A 212 12.56 -29.57 23.71
N GLU A 213 11.58 -30.23 24.35
CA GLU A 213 11.64 -31.65 24.68
C GLU A 213 11.66 -32.54 23.42
N GLU A 214 10.96 -32.13 22.35
CA GLU A 214 10.91 -32.87 21.09
C GLU A 214 12.27 -32.81 20.37
N TRP A 215 13.08 -31.78 20.62
CA TRP A 215 14.42 -31.67 20.02
C TRP A 215 15.39 -32.76 20.53
N SER A 216 15.23 -33.18 21.80
CA SER A 216 16.02 -34.27 22.38
C SER A 216 15.67 -35.63 21.77
N GLN A 217 14.43 -35.81 21.34
CA GLN A 217 13.97 -37.01 20.63
C GLN A 217 14.52 -37.05 19.20
N SER A 218 14.72 -35.90 18.56
CA SER A 218 15.34 -35.83 17.23
C SER A 218 16.74 -36.43 17.21
N LEU A 219 17.53 -36.20 18.27
CA LEU A 219 18.91 -36.66 18.37
C LEU A 219 19.03 -38.17 18.59
N THR A 220 17.97 -38.81 19.11
CA THR A 220 17.87 -40.26 19.32
C THR A 220 17.17 -41.00 18.18
N THR A 221 16.55 -40.26 17.25
CA THR A 221 15.87 -40.81 16.06
C THR A 221 16.82 -40.96 14.85
N CYS A 222 17.93 -40.20 14.84
CA CYS A 222 19.05 -40.31 13.88
C CYS A 222 20.07 -41.36 14.33
#